data_AF-A0A2H1E6T2-F1
#
_entry.id   AF-A0A2H1E6T2-F1
#
_cell.length_a   1.000
_cell.length_b   1.000
_cell.length_c   1.000
_cell.angle_alpha   90.00
_cell.angle_beta   90.00
_cell.angle_gamma   90.00
#
_symmetry.space_group_name_H-M   'P 1'
#
loop_
_entity.id
_entity.type
_entity.pdbx_description
1 polymer ?
#
loop_
_entity_poly.entity_id
_entity_poly.type
_entity_poly.pdbx_seq_one_letter_code
_entity_poly.pdbx_strand_id
1 'polypeptide(L)' 'MENPFKKILHNEEVPKVLKEKVLNDVAMIKLTIDVADLFVVKYPNTIGDILGGGFQKKKKGKEDGN' A
#
# COMPACT_ATOMS: atom_id res chain seq x y z
N MET A 1 41.35 35.16 -15.53
CA MET A 1 41.20 34.03 -14.59
C MET A 1 39.73 33.74 -14.45
N GLU A 2 39.29 32.49 -14.63
CA GLU A 2 37.88 32.12 -14.43
C GLU A 2 37.58 31.80 -12.96
N ASN A 3 36.38 32.19 -12.51
CA ASN A 3 35.99 32.13 -11.11
C ASN A 3 35.57 30.69 -10.70
N PRO A 4 36.23 30.03 -9.73
CA PRO A 4 35.91 28.66 -9.32
C PRO A 4 34.56 28.54 -8.60
N PHE A 5 34.03 29.61 -7.99
CA PHE A 5 32.72 29.60 -7.33
C PHE A 5 31.56 29.42 -8.32
N LYS A 6 31.76 29.71 -9.62
CA LYS A 6 30.80 29.38 -10.69
C LYS A 6 30.71 27.87 -10.99
N LYS A 7 31.64 27.06 -10.49
CA LYS A 7 31.69 25.59 -10.67
C LYS A 7 31.05 24.80 -9.51
N ILE A 8 30.45 25.48 -8.53
CA ILE A 8 29.93 24.82 -7.31
C ILE A 8 28.48 24.35 -7.50
N LEU A 9 27.74 24.87 -8.49
CA LEU A 9 26.38 24.44 -8.81
C LEU A 9 26.32 23.32 -9.87
N HIS A 10 27.22 22.34 -9.75
CA HIS A 10 27.03 21.06 -10.44
C HIS A 10 25.89 20.33 -9.72
N ASN A 11 24.67 20.44 -10.25
CA ASN A 11 23.57 19.55 -9.92
C ASN A 11 23.89 18.15 -10.46
N GLU A 12 24.78 17.44 -9.78
CA GLU A 12 24.96 16.00 -9.98
C GLU A 12 23.65 15.32 -9.59
N GLU A 13 22.93 14.79 -10.59
CA GLU A 13 21.75 13.99 -10.31
C GLU A 13 22.15 12.77 -9.47
N VAL A 14 21.45 12.56 -8.35
CA VAL A 14 21.65 11.35 -7.53
C VAL A 14 21.59 10.10 -8.42
N PRO A 15 22.50 9.12 -8.24
CA PRO A 15 22.55 7.92 -9.07
C PRO A 15 21.17 7.28 -9.22
N LYS A 16 20.75 7.01 -10.47
CA LYS A 16 19.38 6.61 -10.80
C LYS A 16 18.87 5.45 -9.94
N VAL A 17 19.73 4.48 -9.65
CA VAL A 17 19.45 3.32 -8.78
C VAL A 17 19.08 3.72 -7.34
N LEU A 18 19.77 4.72 -6.76
CA LEU A 18 19.48 5.21 -5.41
C LEU A 18 18.16 6.00 -5.39
N LYS A 19 17.95 6.86 -6.40
CA LYS A 19 16.70 7.61 -6.56
C LYS A 19 15.49 6.69 -6.69
N GLU A 20 15.59 5.67 -7.53
CA GLU A 20 14.54 4.68 -7.76
C GLU A 20 14.27 3.84 -6.50
N LYS A 21 15.31 3.36 -5.82
CA LYS A 21 15.18 2.65 -4.54
C LYS A 21 14.41 3.48 -3.50
N VAL A 22 14.82 4.73 -3.26
CA VAL A 22 14.16 5.60 -2.27
C VAL A 22 12.71 5.90 -2.66
N LEU A 23 12.41 6.13 -3.94
CA LEU A 23 11.04 6.34 -4.41
C LEU A 23 10.17 5.08 -4.23
N ASN A 24 10.71 3.89 -4.49
CA ASN A 24 10.01 2.62 -4.30
C ASN A 24 9.74 2.33 -2.81
N ASP A 25 10.72 2.59 -1.93
CA ASP A 25 10.56 2.43 -0.48
C ASP A 25 9.48 3.37 0.07
N VAL A 26 9.47 4.65 -0.35
CA VAL A 26 8.43 5.62 0.02
C VAL A 26 7.05 5.22 -0.53
N ALA A 27 6.97 4.73 -1.77
CA ALA A 27 5.72 4.26 -2.37
C ALA A 27 5.14 3.05 -1.61
N MET A 28 5.99 2.11 -1.19
CA MET A 28 5.59 0.93 -0.43
C MET A 28 5.11 1.28 0.98
N ILE A 29 5.77 2.21 1.67
CA ILE A 29 5.30 2.73 2.97
C ILE A 29 3.94 3.41 2.81
N LYS A 30 3.78 4.29 1.82
CA LYS A 30 2.51 4.98 1.56
C LYS A 30 1.38 3.99 1.28
N LEU A 31 1.60 3.04 0.38
CA LEU A 31 0.61 2.00 0.08
C LEU A 31 0.21 1.20 1.31
N THR A 32 1.17 0.85 2.17
CA THR A 32 0.91 0.10 3.42
C THR A 32 0.08 0.92 4.40
N ILE A 33 0.32 2.23 4.52
CA ILE A 33 -0.48 3.14 5.34
C ILE A 33 -1.90 3.29 4.77
N ASP A 34 -2.04 3.51 3.46
CA ASP A 34 -3.34 3.68 2.79
C ASP A 34 -4.20 2.40 2.92
N VAL A 35 -3.57 1.22 2.80
CA VAL A 35 -4.21 -0.10 3.03
C VAL A 35 -4.60 -0.29 4.51
N ALA A 36 -3.74 0.10 5.45
CA ALA A 36 -4.04 0.01 6.88
C ALA A 36 -5.18 0.95 7.30
N ASP A 37 -5.18 2.19 6.83
CA ASP A 37 -6.28 3.14 7.05
C ASP A 37 -7.61 2.60 6.48
N LEU A 38 -7.58 2.03 5.28
CA LEU A 38 -8.78 1.44 4.68
C LEU A 38 -9.29 0.23 5.47
N PHE A 39 -8.46 -0.79 5.72
CA PHE A 39 -8.93 -2.08 6.24
C PHE A 39 -8.82 -2.26 7.75
N VAL A 40 -7.97 -1.51 8.45
CA VAL A 40 -7.80 -1.61 9.92
C VAL A 40 -8.60 -0.51 10.64
N VAL A 41 -8.67 0.70 10.07
CA VAL A 41 -9.35 1.85 10.70
C VAL A 41 -10.77 2.02 10.19
N LYS A 42 -10.97 2.16 8.87
CA LYS A 42 -12.28 2.48 8.28
C LYS A 42 -13.21 1.28 8.15
N TYR A 43 -12.67 0.13 7.76
CA TYR A 43 -13.43 -1.08 7.47
C TYR A 43 -12.90 -2.33 8.20
N PRO A 44 -12.71 -2.31 9.54
CA PRO A 44 -12.11 -3.41 10.31
C PRO A 44 -12.85 -4.74 10.14
N ASN A 45 -14.19 -4.70 10.09
CA ASN A 45 -15.01 -5.90 9.93
C ASN A 45 -14.95 -6.46 8.51
N THR A 46 -14.63 -5.67 7.49
CA THR A 46 -14.69 -6.10 6.09
C THR A 46 -13.66 -7.18 5.75
N ILE A 47 -12.52 -7.25 6.45
CA ILE A 47 -11.62 -8.43 6.37
C ILE A 47 -12.37 -9.69 6.87
N GLY A 48 -13.06 -9.58 8.00
CA GLY A 48 -13.86 -10.66 8.57
C GLY A 48 -15.08 -11.04 7.73
N ASP A 49 -15.75 -10.07 7.10
CA ASP A 49 -16.92 -10.28 6.26
C ASP A 49 -16.53 -10.92 4.91
N ILE A 50 -15.39 -10.53 4.32
CA ILE A 50 -14.85 -11.16 3.10
C ILE A 50 -14.41 -12.60 3.38
N LEU A 51 -13.63 -12.81 4.46
CA LEU A 51 -13.09 -14.14 4.79
C LEU A 51 -14.15 -15.09 5.39
N GLY A 52 -15.08 -14.57 6.20
CA GLY A 52 -16.14 -15.34 6.86
C GLY A 52 -17.42 -15.49 6.04
N GLY A 53 -17.79 -14.49 5.26
CA GLY A 53 -18.97 -14.51 4.38
C GLY A 53 -18.74 -15.28 3.07
N GLY A 54 -17.51 -15.29 2.55
CA GLY A 54 -17.17 -15.88 1.23
C GLY A 54 -17.36 -17.40 1.11
N PHE A 55 -17.54 -18.13 2.22
CA PHE A 55 -17.67 -19.59 2.24
C PHE A 55 -18.98 -20.14 2.83
N GLN A 56 -19.99 -19.27 3.09
CA GLN A 56 -21.33 -19.71 3.52
C GLN A 56 -22.11 -20.36 2.36
N LYS A 57 -21.73 -21.61 2.06
CA LYS A 57 -22.36 -22.49 1.08
C LYS A 57 -23.83 -22.70 1.46
N LYS A 58 -24.71 -22.09 0.66
CA LYS A 58 -26.19 -22.22 0.64
C LYS A 58 -26.69 -23.61 1.09
N LYS A 59 -26.98 -23.78 2.39
CA LYS A 59 -27.78 -24.91 2.88
C LYS A 59 -29.26 -24.57 2.67
N LYS A 60 -29.87 -25.20 1.67
CA LYS A 60 -31.32 -25.23 1.47
C LYS A 60 -31.76 -26.68 1.62
N GLY A 61 -32.56 -27.00 2.64
CA GLY A 61 -33.22 -28.31 2.74
C GLY A 61 -33.52 -28.82 4.15
N LYS A 62 -34.83 -28.85 4.45
CA LYS A 62 -35.60 -29.82 5.27
C LYS A 62 -35.34 -29.98 6.78
N GLU A 63 -36.39 -30.32 7.56
CA GLU A 63 -37.79 -30.58 7.15
C GLU A 63 -38.69 -29.31 7.18
N ASP A 64 -39.46 -28.88 8.19
CA ASP A 64 -39.82 -29.42 9.52
C ASP A 64 -41.11 -28.68 9.99
N GLY A 65 -42.08 -29.29 10.70
CA GLY A 65 -42.20 -30.72 11.00
C GLY A 65 -43.32 -31.13 11.97
N ASN A 66 -43.74 -30.27 12.92
CA ASN A 66 -44.92 -30.44 13.79
C ASN A 66 -45.26 -29.14 14.54
#